data_AF-A0A7X0VRN3-F1
#
_entry.id   AF-A0A7X0VRN3-F1
#
_cell.length_a   1.000
_cell.length_b   1.000
_cell.length_c   1.000
_cell.angle_alpha   90.00
_cell.angle_beta   90.00
_cell.angle_gamma   90.00
#
_symmetry.space_group_name_H-M   'P 1'
#
loop_
_entity.id
_entity.type
_entity.pdbx_description
1 polymer ?
#
loop_
_entity_poly.entity_id
_entity_poly.type
_entity_poly.pdbx_seq_one_letter_code
_entity_poly.pdbx_strand_id
1 'polypeptide(L)'
;MFLRPTQSPTVFLQQLGRGLRKYKDKAYLNVLDFIGNYKKANLIPFLLSGKDYNKLESKNNKQGDYEYPEECVIDFDFRIIDIFKNQVAKEMKIKDRILEEYKSIKEDLGHRPSRVELFINMDNEIYENIRSNSNLNPFINYMEFLNEMKS
;
A
#
# COMPACT_ATOMS: atom_id res chain seq x y z
N MET A 1 -1.26 13.34 19.96
CA MET A 1 -0.52 13.76 18.75
C MET A 1 0.71 12.89 18.60
N PHE A 2 0.89 12.25 17.44
CA PHE A 2 2.06 11.45 17.06
C PHE A 2 2.90 12.24 16.06
N LEU A 3 4.13 12.56 16.46
CA LEU A 3 5.10 13.31 15.64
C LEU A 3 6.37 12.50 15.34
N ARG A 4 6.53 11.36 16.02
CA ARG A 4 7.71 10.51 15.87
C ARG A 4 7.36 9.34 14.97
N PRO A 5 8.24 8.97 14.02
CA PRO A 5 8.12 7.71 13.30
C PRO A 5 8.08 6.54 14.28
N THR A 6 6.94 5.86 14.37
CA THR A 6 6.78 4.69 15.22
C THR A 6 7.01 3.45 14.37
N GLN A 7 8.17 2.82 14.46
CA GLN A 7 8.51 1.70 13.57
C GLN A 7 7.81 0.38 13.95
N SER A 8 7.13 0.33 15.10
CA SER A 8 6.53 -0.88 15.66
C SER A 8 5.01 -0.71 15.86
N PRO A 9 4.19 -1.59 15.24
CA PRO A 9 2.74 -1.68 15.51
C PRO A 9 2.39 -1.78 16.99
N THR A 10 3.16 -2.57 17.75
CA THR A 10 2.95 -2.75 19.18
C THR A 10 3.13 -1.44 19.94
N VAL A 11 4.18 -0.67 19.59
CA VAL A 11 4.44 0.63 20.23
C VAL A 11 3.34 1.62 19.86
N PHE A 12 2.87 1.62 18.61
CA PHE A 12 1.75 2.46 18.19
C PHE A 12 0.49 2.19 19.03
N LEU A 13 0.07 0.93 19.14
CA LEU A 13 -1.10 0.54 19.93
C LEU A 13 -0.93 0.87 21.42
N GLN A 14 0.25 0.65 21.99
CA GLN A 14 0.53 0.99 23.39
C GLN A 14 0.39 2.50 23.63
N GLN A 15 0.92 3.35 22.75
CA GLN A 15 0.81 4.79 22.92
C GLN A 15 -0.64 5.27 22.73
N LEU A 16 -1.37 4.70 21.76
CA LEU A 16 -2.79 4.95 21.57
C LEU A 16 -3.59 4.56 22.82
N GLY A 17 -3.31 3.39 23.40
CA GLY A 17 -3.97 2.86 24.60
C GLY A 17 -3.85 3.75 25.84
N ARG A 18 -2.77 4.56 25.95
CA ARG A 18 -2.65 5.56 27.03
C ARG A 18 -3.73 6.63 26.92
N GLY A 19 -4.06 7.00 25.69
CA GLY A 19 -5.11 7.96 25.37
C GLY A 19 -6.51 7.38 25.47
N LEU A 20 -6.73 6.06 25.49
CA LEU A 20 -8.08 5.47 25.47
C LEU A 20 -8.73 5.34 26.87
N ARG A 21 -8.02 5.63 27.95
CA ARG A 21 -8.59 5.57 29.31
C ARG A 21 -9.75 6.56 29.46
N LYS A 22 -10.85 6.12 30.10
CA LYS A 22 -12.02 6.95 30.43
C LYS A 22 -11.66 7.97 31.52
N TYR A 23 -12.22 9.17 31.42
CA TYR A 23 -12.06 10.23 32.41
C TYR A 23 -13.33 11.09 32.45
N LYS A 24 -13.68 11.63 33.62
CA LYS A 24 -15.01 12.21 33.90
C LYS A 24 -15.43 13.33 32.94
N ASP A 25 -14.48 14.11 32.45
CA ASP A 25 -14.72 15.27 31.58
C ASP A 25 -14.16 15.09 30.15
N LYS A 26 -13.98 13.84 29.73
CA LYS A 26 -13.43 13.52 28.41
C LYS A 26 -14.46 12.76 27.59
N ALA A 27 -15.09 13.47 26.65
CA ALA A 27 -16.08 12.90 25.74
C ALA A 27 -15.43 11.97 24.68
N TYR A 28 -14.32 12.39 24.08
CA TYR A 28 -13.62 11.63 23.04
C TYR A 28 -12.11 11.86 23.08
N LEU A 29 -11.36 11.04 22.35
CA LEU A 29 -9.92 11.19 22.15
C LEU A 29 -9.66 11.63 20.71
N ASN A 30 -9.08 12.82 20.53
CA ASN A 30 -8.57 13.23 19.22
C ASN A 30 -7.11 12.80 19.07
N VAL A 31 -6.83 12.04 18.01
CA VAL A 31 -5.48 11.60 17.65
C VAL A 31 -5.11 12.18 16.30
N LEU A 32 -4.02 12.94 16.26
CA LEU A 32 -3.40 13.43 15.03
C LEU A 32 -2.08 12.69 14.84
N ASP A 33 -1.91 12.02 13.71
CA ASP A 33 -0.68 11.31 13.34
C ASP A 33 -0.06 11.90 12.08
N PHE A 34 1.09 12.54 12.24
CA PHE A 34 1.84 13.16 11.15
C PHE A 34 2.89 12.18 10.63
N ILE A 35 2.42 11.09 10.03
CA ILE A 35 3.21 9.95 9.56
C ILE A 35 4.29 10.42 8.56
N GLY A 36 5.50 10.68 9.07
CA GLY A 36 6.64 11.12 8.24
C GLY A 36 7.58 10.01 7.77
N ASN A 37 7.58 8.83 8.41
CA ASN A 37 8.50 7.72 8.06
C ASN A 37 8.10 6.38 8.72
N TYR A 38 6.83 5.98 8.66
CA TYR A 38 6.40 4.69 9.24
C TYR A 38 6.64 3.59 8.20
N LYS A 39 7.60 2.67 8.42
CA LYS A 39 7.97 1.63 7.43
C LYS A 39 6.87 0.60 7.11
N LYS A 40 5.87 0.47 7.98
CA LYS A 40 4.76 -0.50 7.86
C LYS A 40 3.37 0.17 7.95
N ALA A 41 3.25 1.35 7.36
CA ALA A 41 2.12 2.24 7.57
C ALA A 41 0.83 1.59 7.03
N ASN A 42 0.98 0.76 5.99
CA ASN A 42 -0.02 -0.16 5.46
C ASN A 42 -0.71 -1.04 6.53
N LEU A 43 -0.10 -1.27 7.70
CA LEU A 43 -0.72 -2.04 8.79
C LEU A 43 -1.70 -1.22 9.64
N ILE A 44 -1.60 0.12 9.65
CA ILE A 44 -2.38 0.98 10.55
C ILE A 44 -3.90 0.76 10.40
N PRO A 45 -4.47 0.70 9.18
CA PRO A 45 -5.90 0.45 9.03
C PRO A 45 -6.37 -0.88 9.63
N PHE A 46 -5.57 -1.94 9.53
CA PHE A 46 -5.85 -3.25 10.13
C PHE A 46 -5.77 -3.20 11.66
N LEU A 47 -4.74 -2.55 12.19
CA LEU A 47 -4.58 -2.38 13.65
C LEU A 47 -5.74 -1.62 14.29
N LEU A 48 -6.26 -0.60 13.59
CA LEU A 48 -7.37 0.22 14.08
C LEU A 48 -8.74 -0.46 13.89
N SER A 49 -8.91 -1.30 12.87
CA SER A 49 -10.13 -2.10 12.66
C SER A 49 -10.19 -3.36 13.52
N GLY A 50 -9.04 -3.80 14.08
CA GLY A 50 -8.94 -5.06 14.81
C GLY A 50 -8.95 -6.30 13.90
N LYS A 51 -8.87 -6.11 12.59
CA LYS A 51 -8.75 -7.20 11.62
C LYS A 51 -7.30 -7.66 11.48
N ASP A 52 -7.10 -8.93 11.17
CA ASP A 52 -5.77 -9.43 10.82
C ASP A 52 -5.29 -8.81 9.51
N TYR A 53 -3.97 -8.63 9.39
CA TYR A 53 -3.39 -8.07 8.18
C TYR A 53 -3.67 -8.97 6.97
N ASN A 54 -4.36 -8.41 5.98
CA ASN A 54 -4.63 -9.07 4.70
C ASN A 54 -4.01 -8.25 3.56
N LYS A 55 -3.06 -8.86 2.86
CA LYS A 55 -2.33 -8.23 1.76
C LYS A 55 -3.22 -7.88 0.56
N LEU A 56 -4.23 -8.70 0.26
CA LEU A 56 -5.15 -8.46 -0.85
C LEU A 56 -6.07 -7.28 -0.56
N GLU A 57 -6.61 -7.21 0.66
CA GLU A 57 -7.39 -6.06 1.12
C GLU A 57 -6.53 -4.80 1.13
N SER A 58 -5.32 -4.86 1.70
CA SER A 58 -4.42 -3.69 1.78
C SER A 58 -4.05 -3.09 0.42
N LYS A 59 -4.17 -3.87 -0.65
CA LYS A 59 -3.85 -3.46 -2.02
C LYS A 59 -5.06 -2.90 -2.75
N ASN A 60 -6.23 -3.51 -2.58
CA ASN A 60 -7.45 -3.12 -3.27
C ASN A 60 -8.21 -2.01 -2.54
N ASN A 61 -7.89 -1.75 -1.27
CA ASN A 61 -8.68 -0.85 -0.44
C ASN A 61 -8.62 0.62 -0.87
N LYS A 62 -9.80 1.22 -0.95
CA LYS A 62 -10.03 2.66 -0.96
C LYS A 62 -10.14 3.18 0.48
N GLN A 63 -10.03 4.49 0.65
CA GLN A 63 -10.05 5.24 1.91
C GLN A 63 -11.23 4.90 2.86
N GLY A 64 -12.29 4.23 2.39
CA GLY A 64 -13.49 3.86 3.14
C GLY A 64 -13.81 2.37 3.23
N ASP A 65 -12.91 1.47 2.82
CA ASP A 65 -13.21 0.01 2.83
C ASP A 65 -12.97 -0.64 4.21
N TYR A 66 -12.41 0.11 5.15
CA TYR A 66 -12.19 -0.36 6.51
C TYR A 66 -13.36 0.00 7.41
N GLU A 67 -14.04 -1.01 7.92
CA GLU A 67 -14.96 -0.87 9.04
C GLU A 67 -14.17 -0.74 10.33
N TYR A 68 -14.46 0.32 11.07
CA TYR A 68 -13.89 0.60 12.38
C TYR A 68 -14.93 0.37 13.48
N PRO A 69 -14.49 0.21 14.75
CA PRO A 69 -15.42 0.10 15.86
C PRO A 69 -16.43 1.25 15.90
N GLU A 70 -17.61 0.98 16.46
CA GLU A 70 -18.66 1.98 16.60
C GLU A 70 -18.15 3.26 17.28
N GLU A 71 -18.67 4.41 16.83
CA GLU A 71 -18.30 5.74 17.32
C GLU A 71 -16.83 6.16 17.03
N CYS A 72 -16.05 5.36 16.29
CA CYS A 72 -14.72 5.75 15.82
C CYS A 72 -14.78 6.34 14.41
N VAL A 73 -14.14 7.50 14.23
CA VAL A 73 -13.98 8.15 12.92
C VAL A 73 -12.50 8.22 12.61
N ILE A 74 -12.09 7.63 11.49
CA ILE A 74 -10.72 7.59 11.01
C ILE A 74 -10.69 8.24 9.63
N ASP A 75 -9.78 9.18 9.45
CA ASP A 75 -9.54 9.84 8.17
C ASP A 75 -8.04 9.78 7.86
N PHE A 76 -7.71 9.40 6.63
CA PHE A 76 -6.33 9.32 6.15
C PHE A 76 -6.14 10.32 5.03
N ASP A 77 -5.00 11.01 4.97
CA ASP A 77 -4.67 11.84 3.81
C ASP A 77 -4.43 10.94 2.57
N PHE A 78 -4.85 11.38 1.37
CA PHE A 78 -4.65 10.63 0.12
C PHE A 78 -3.18 10.21 -0.11
N ARG A 79 -2.23 11.06 0.28
CA ARG A 79 -0.79 10.76 0.14
C ARG A 79 -0.36 9.59 1.02
N ILE A 80 -1.00 9.40 2.17
CA ILE A 80 -0.74 8.27 3.07
C ILE A 80 -1.29 6.97 2.46
N ILE A 81 -2.41 7.03 1.75
CA ILE A 81 -2.98 5.87 1.04
C ILE A 81 -2.03 5.38 -0.04
N ASP A 82 -1.43 6.30 -0.81
CA ASP A 82 -0.43 5.93 -1.81
C ASP A 82 0.81 5.29 -1.18
N ILE A 83 1.23 5.77 0.00
CA ILE A 83 2.31 5.14 0.77
C ILE A 83 1.94 3.70 1.16
N PHE A 84 0.70 3.43 1.56
CA PHE A 84 0.26 2.07 1.92
C PHE A 84 0.36 1.13 0.72
N LYS A 85 -0.14 1.56 -0.45
CA LYS A 85 -0.06 0.78 -1.70
C LYS A 85 1.39 0.48 -2.07
N ASN A 86 2.25 1.49 -2.02
CA ASN A 86 3.68 1.35 -2.31
C ASN A 86 4.38 0.37 -1.35
N GLN A 87 4.01 0.38 -0.06
CA GLN A 87 4.58 -0.56 0.92
C GLN A 87 4.15 -2.00 0.66
N VAL A 88 2.87 -2.23 0.33
CA VAL A 88 2.38 -3.55 -0.05
C VAL A 88 3.07 -4.06 -1.32
N ALA A 89 3.24 -3.19 -2.31
CA ALA A 89 3.94 -3.51 -3.55
C ALA A 89 5.40 -3.93 -3.30
N LYS A 90 6.11 -3.27 -2.36
CA LYS A 90 7.48 -3.65 -1.98
C LYS A 90 7.58 -5.01 -1.30
N GLU A 91 6.52 -5.49 -0.65
CA GLU A 91 6.45 -6.86 -0.11
C GLU A 91 6.15 -7.92 -1.17
N MET A 92 5.78 -7.53 -2.41
CA MET A 92 5.49 -8.48 -3.49
C MET A 92 6.76 -9.00 -4.14
N LYS A 93 6.71 -10.23 -4.66
CA LYS A 93 7.79 -10.71 -5.53
C LYS A 93 7.89 -9.77 -6.73
N ILE A 94 9.12 -9.53 -7.19
CA ILE A 94 9.38 -8.65 -8.34
C ILE A 94 8.51 -9.05 -9.55
N LYS A 95 8.36 -10.35 -9.81
CA LYS A 95 7.48 -10.86 -10.88
C LYS A 95 6.02 -10.40 -10.73
N ASP A 96 5.47 -10.45 -9.53
CA ASP A 96 4.09 -10.04 -9.26
C ASP A 96 3.93 -8.52 -9.42
N ARG A 97 4.93 -7.73 -8.99
CA ARG A 97 4.93 -6.26 -9.18
C ARG A 97 4.88 -5.87 -10.66
N ILE A 98 5.67 -6.54 -11.50
CA ILE A 98 5.71 -6.27 -12.94
C ILE A 98 4.35 -6.60 -13.59
N LEU A 99 3.70 -7.68 -13.14
CA LEU A 99 2.38 -8.07 -13.62
C LEU A 99 1.30 -7.04 -13.25
N GLU A 100 1.34 -6.51 -12.03
CA GLU A 100 0.43 -5.46 -11.55
C GLU A 100 0.58 -4.19 -12.37
N GLU A 101 1.82 -3.75 -12.54
CA GLU A 101 2.16 -2.53 -13.26
C GLU A 101 1.64 -2.61 -14.71
N TYR A 102 1.87 -3.75 -15.35
CA TYR A 102 1.32 -4.00 -16.68
C TYR A 102 -0.21 -3.95 -16.71
N LYS A 103 -0.89 -4.50 -15.69
CA LYS A 103 -2.36 -4.46 -15.61
C LYS A 103 -2.87 -3.03 -15.42
N SER A 104 -2.25 -2.25 -14.53
CA SER A 104 -2.59 -0.83 -14.32
C SER A 104 -2.44 -0.04 -15.61
N ILE A 105 -1.30 -0.14 -16.28
CA ILE A 105 -1.03 0.57 -17.54
C ILE A 105 -2.00 0.13 -18.64
N LYS A 106 -2.35 -1.17 -18.70
CA LYS A 106 -3.36 -1.69 -19.63
C LYS A 106 -4.75 -1.10 -19.37
N GLU A 107 -5.13 -0.97 -18.11
CA GLU A 107 -6.41 -0.36 -17.71
C GLU A 107 -6.43 1.13 -18.07
N ASP A 108 -5.33 1.85 -17.80
CA ASP A 108 -5.19 3.28 -18.11
C ASP A 108 -5.21 3.56 -19.62
N LEU A 109 -4.56 2.72 -20.42
CA LEU A 109 -4.54 2.86 -21.88
C LEU A 109 -5.82 2.32 -22.55
N GLY A 110 -6.59 1.49 -21.86
CA GLY A 110 -7.79 0.84 -22.40
C GLY A 110 -7.52 -0.24 -23.46
N HIS A 111 -6.26 -0.54 -23.75
CA HIS A 111 -5.85 -1.61 -24.66
C HIS A 111 -4.60 -2.31 -24.16
N ARG A 112 -4.26 -3.44 -24.79
CA ARG A 112 -2.99 -4.13 -24.54
C ARG A 112 -1.84 -3.17 -24.85
N PRO A 113 -0.97 -2.83 -23.88
CA PRO A 113 0.18 -1.97 -24.12
C PRO A 113 1.12 -2.62 -25.13
N SER A 114 1.75 -1.81 -25.97
CA SER A 114 2.96 -2.20 -26.71
C SER A 114 4.17 -2.21 -25.78
N ARG A 115 5.28 -2.80 -26.24
CA ARG A 115 6.55 -2.81 -25.49
C ARG A 115 7.02 -1.39 -25.15
N VAL A 116 6.79 -0.44 -26.07
CA VAL A 116 7.20 0.96 -25.92
C VAL A 116 6.28 1.69 -24.93
N GLU A 117 4.97 1.51 -25.04
CA GLU A 117 4.01 2.11 -24.11
C GLU A 117 4.19 1.60 -22.69
N LEU A 118 4.47 0.29 -22.54
CA LEU A 118 4.80 -0.28 -21.23
C LEU A 118 6.06 0.38 -20.64
N PHE A 119 7.09 0.59 -21.45
CA PHE A 119 8.33 1.23 -20.98
C PHE A 119 8.12 2.69 -20.58
N ILE A 120 7.34 3.46 -21.34
CA ILE A 120 7.11 4.89 -21.09
C ILE A 120 6.29 5.12 -19.82
N ASN A 121 5.33 4.25 -19.53
CA ASN A 121 4.39 4.43 -18.42
C ASN A 121 4.79 3.66 -17.15
N MET A 122 5.88 2.89 -17.17
CA MET A 122 6.32 2.08 -16.03
C MET A 122 7.03 2.92 -14.98
N ASP A 123 6.74 2.64 -13.71
CA ASP A 123 7.45 3.22 -12.58
C ASP A 123 8.97 2.94 -12.62
N ASN A 124 9.75 4.00 -12.39
CA ASN A 124 11.22 3.94 -12.46
C ASN A 124 11.83 2.95 -11.46
N GLU A 125 11.23 2.77 -10.28
CA GLU A 125 11.71 1.80 -9.29
C GLU A 125 11.52 0.37 -9.81
N ILE A 126 10.39 0.10 -10.48
CA ILE A 126 10.12 -1.20 -11.11
C ILE A 126 11.10 -1.45 -12.26
N TYR A 127 11.36 -0.43 -13.09
CA TYR A 127 12.33 -0.53 -14.18
C TYR A 127 13.75 -0.88 -13.71
N GLU A 128 14.25 -0.22 -12.66
CA GLU A 128 15.58 -0.52 -12.11
C GLU A 128 15.65 -1.95 -11.53
N ASN A 129 14.58 -2.40 -10.86
CA ASN A 129 14.48 -3.78 -10.38
C ASN A 129 14.52 -4.80 -11.53
N ILE A 130 13.80 -4.53 -12.62
CA ILE A 130 13.82 -5.35 -13.84
C ILE A 130 15.21 -5.40 -14.46
N ARG A 131 15.89 -4.25 -14.56
CA ARG A 131 17.20 -4.13 -15.20
C ARG A 131 18.25 -5.04 -14.56
N SER A 132 18.15 -5.24 -13.24
CA SER A 132 19.04 -6.13 -12.49
C SER A 132 18.73 -7.63 -12.65
N ASN A 133 17.59 -8.01 -13.25
CA ASN A 133 17.16 -9.41 -13.40
C ASN A 133 16.67 -9.71 -14.82
N SER A 134 17.58 -10.17 -15.68
CA SER A 134 17.31 -10.45 -17.10
C SER A 134 16.17 -11.44 -17.33
N ASN A 135 15.99 -12.43 -16.46
CA ASN A 135 14.97 -13.47 -16.62
C ASN A 135 13.55 -12.96 -16.37
N LEU A 136 13.40 -11.86 -15.63
CA LEU A 136 12.11 -11.24 -15.34
C LEU A 136 11.83 -10.02 -16.21
N ASN A 137 12.71 -9.73 -17.18
CA ASN A 137 12.66 -8.50 -17.95
C ASN A 137 11.68 -8.60 -19.13
N PRO A 138 10.50 -7.94 -19.06
CA PRO A 138 9.52 -7.99 -20.14
C PRO A 138 10.02 -7.33 -21.43
N PHE A 139 11.06 -6.51 -21.37
CA PHE A 139 11.58 -5.78 -22.52
C PHE A 139 12.58 -6.59 -23.36
N ILE A 140 13.09 -7.71 -22.84
CA ILE A 140 13.98 -8.63 -23.58
C ILE A 140 13.17 -9.53 -24.49
N ASN A 141 12.15 -10.23 -23.95
CA ASN A 141 11.26 -11.06 -24.73
C ASN A 141 9.79 -10.74 -24.42
N TYR A 142 9.30 -9.65 -25.00
CA TYR A 142 7.95 -9.16 -24.73
C TYR A 142 6.85 -10.14 -25.16
N MET A 143 7.08 -10.92 -26.21
CA MET A 143 6.09 -11.90 -26.68
C MET A 143 5.94 -13.07 -25.73
N GLU A 144 7.05 -13.57 -25.18
CA GLU A 144 7.05 -14.62 -24.15
C GLU A 144 6.39 -14.14 -22.86
N PHE A 145 6.74 -12.94 -22.39
CA PHE A 145 6.07 -12.30 -21.26
C PHE A 145 4.55 -12.23 -21.43
N LEU A 146 4.08 -11.85 -22.61
CA LEU A 146 2.65 -11.77 -22.88
C LEU A 146 1.97 -13.14 -22.98
N ASN A 147 2.70 -14.20 -23.34
CA ASN A 147 2.18 -15.56 -23.33
C ASN A 147 2.06 -16.09 -21.90
N GLU A 148 3.04 -15.81 -21.03
CA GLU A 148 2.94 -16.10 -19.60
C GLU A 148 1.74 -15.39 -18.95
N MET A 149 1.35 -14.22 -19.46
CA MET A 149 0.23 -13.43 -18.95
C MET A 149 -1.16 -13.87 -19.41
N LYS A 150 -1.25 -14.79 -20.39
CA LYS A 150 -2.52 -15.34 -20.88
C LYS A 150 -2.93 -16.62 -20.15
N SER A 151 -2.02 -17.22 -19.39
CA SER A 151 -2.24 -18.46 -18.63
C SER A 151 -2.68 -18.18 -17.20
#